data_AF-A0A9D5ZT86-F1
#
_entry.id   AF-A0A9D5ZT86-F1
#
_cell.length_a   1.000
_cell.length_b   1.000
_cell.length_c   1.000
_cell.angle_alpha   90.00
_cell.angle_beta   90.00
_cell.angle_gamma   90.00
#
_symmetry.space_group_name_H-M   'P 1'
#
loop_
_entity.id
_entity.type
_entity.pdbx_description
1 polymer ?
#
loop_
_entity_poly.entity_id
_entity_poly.type
_entity_poly.pdbx_seq_one_letter_code
_entity_poly.pdbx_strand_id
1 'polypeptide(L)'
;FGSTIIKGNEMTSYKVFQNAIKHKRGDPYDYSLLLSESTILNKTGLFKSVNIKVVERPEHVMDVVFEIEEANRWVLEAGFGYAEYVGFRGFVDLGFKNIFGGNRQVRLRAEGNELSQIYSISYLEPWFLPEISFKTLVSYTHLNDENIDTGKTLYLMDKYTATSGVEHPISKTLKVTFYYEIAQVETYDVQPAAILSKEDTGTLLISSVLPSIIYDSRDNPFDPRKGTYSGMTLKFASKMLLSETDFVKISGY
;
A
#
# COMPACT_ATOMS: atom_id res chain seq x y z
N PHE A 1 21.69 -28.37 5.20
CA PHE A 1 20.76 -28.19 4.08
C PHE A 1 21.36 -28.72 2.80
N GLY A 2 20.60 -29.55 2.10
CA GLY A 2 20.89 -30.07 0.76
C GLY A 2 20.28 -29.19 -0.33
N SER A 3 19.64 -29.81 -1.30
CA SER A 3 18.94 -29.13 -2.40
C SER A 3 17.55 -28.67 -1.98
N THR A 4 17.13 -27.51 -2.48
CA THR A 4 15.80 -26.95 -2.26
C THR A 4 14.96 -27.10 -3.52
N ILE A 5 13.85 -27.83 -3.42
CA ILE A 5 12.93 -28.14 -4.53
C ILE A 5 11.59 -27.45 -4.26
N ILE A 6 11.02 -26.85 -5.29
CA ILE A 6 9.74 -26.16 -5.23
C ILE A 6 8.78 -26.88 -6.17
N LYS A 7 7.59 -27.23 -5.68
CA LYS A 7 6.55 -27.94 -6.42
C LYS A 7 5.22 -27.21 -6.28
N GLY A 8 4.47 -27.11 -7.38
CA GLY A 8 3.16 -26.46 -7.42
C GLY A 8 3.21 -24.97 -7.79
N ASN A 9 4.38 -24.43 -8.14
CA ASN A 9 4.53 -23.05 -8.64
C ASN A 9 4.24 -23.00 -10.15
N GLU A 10 2.97 -23.03 -10.51
CA GLU A 10 2.54 -22.97 -11.92
C GLU A 10 2.69 -21.57 -12.50
N MET A 11 2.25 -20.54 -11.77
CA MET A 11 2.28 -19.15 -12.24
C MET A 11 3.31 -18.30 -11.49
N THR A 12 3.65 -18.69 -10.26
CA THR A 12 4.57 -17.94 -9.41
C THR A 12 6.01 -18.19 -9.82
N SER A 13 6.74 -17.11 -10.07
CA SER A 13 8.14 -17.17 -10.45
C SER A 13 9.01 -17.70 -9.32
N TYR A 14 10.06 -18.44 -9.68
CA TYR A 14 11.10 -18.89 -8.74
C TYR A 14 11.72 -17.71 -7.95
N LYS A 15 11.76 -16.51 -8.53
CA LYS A 15 12.28 -15.29 -7.87
C LYS A 15 11.54 -14.96 -6.55
N VAL A 16 10.25 -15.29 -6.45
CA VAL A 16 9.47 -15.09 -5.22
C VAL A 16 10.07 -15.91 -4.08
N PHE A 17 10.44 -17.15 -4.37
CA PHE A 17 11.03 -18.05 -3.39
C PHE A 17 12.46 -17.68 -3.07
N GLN A 18 13.24 -17.16 -4.02
CA GLN A 18 14.58 -16.62 -3.74
C GLN A 18 14.55 -15.44 -2.75
N ASN A 19 13.48 -14.65 -2.73
CA ASN A 19 13.33 -13.55 -1.77
C ASN A 19 12.89 -14.05 -0.38
N ALA A 20 12.17 -15.17 -0.31
CA ALA A 20 11.62 -15.70 0.95
C ALA A 20 12.54 -16.72 1.63
N ILE A 21 13.22 -17.56 0.84
CA ILE A 21 14.09 -18.64 1.29
C ILE A 21 15.50 -18.10 1.49
N LYS A 22 16.00 -18.19 2.71
CA LYS A 22 17.29 -17.63 3.13
C LYS A 22 18.37 -18.70 3.27
N HIS A 23 17.99 -19.94 3.60
CA HIS A 23 18.96 -21.03 3.67
C HIS A 23 19.58 -21.30 2.29
N LYS A 24 20.86 -21.68 2.31
CA LYS A 24 21.61 -22.07 1.13
C LYS A 24 22.05 -23.53 1.26
N ARG A 25 22.30 -24.14 0.11
CA ARG A 25 22.90 -25.47 0.07
C ARG A 25 24.26 -25.44 0.79
N GLY A 26 24.46 -26.39 1.71
CA GLY A 26 25.66 -26.50 2.53
C GLY A 26 25.54 -25.87 3.93
N ASP A 27 24.55 -25.01 4.17
CA ASP A 27 24.32 -24.44 5.51
C ASP A 27 23.93 -25.56 6.52
N PRO A 28 24.24 -25.45 7.82
CA PRO A 28 23.74 -26.37 8.83
C PRO A 28 22.21 -26.45 8.78
N TYR A 29 21.66 -27.66 8.95
CA TYR A 29 20.20 -27.83 8.99
C TYR A 29 19.61 -27.14 10.21
N ASP A 30 18.64 -26.25 9.98
CA ASP A 30 17.89 -25.54 11.02
C ASP A 30 16.39 -25.57 10.71
N TYR A 31 15.64 -26.31 11.53
CA TYR A 31 14.19 -26.40 11.37
C TYR A 31 13.46 -25.08 11.67
N SER A 32 13.98 -24.26 12.60
CA SER A 32 13.39 -22.96 12.94
C SER A 32 13.49 -21.98 11.78
N LEU A 33 14.60 -22.03 11.03
CA LEU A 33 14.77 -21.26 9.81
C LEU A 33 13.72 -21.64 8.76
N LEU A 34 13.50 -22.94 8.51
CA LEU A 34 12.46 -23.41 7.58
C LEU A 34 11.06 -22.93 7.96
N LEU A 35 10.71 -23.00 9.25
CA LEU A 35 9.43 -22.49 9.74
C LEU A 35 9.27 -20.98 9.49
N SER A 36 10.36 -20.21 9.67
CA SER A 36 10.35 -18.77 9.41
C SER A 36 10.15 -18.44 7.92
N GLU A 37 10.76 -19.22 7.02
CA GLU A 37 10.63 -19.06 5.56
C GLU A 37 9.22 -19.43 5.09
N SER A 38 8.66 -20.53 5.60
CA SER A 38 7.24 -20.86 5.36
C SER A 38 6.31 -19.76 5.88
N THR A 39 6.61 -19.17 7.03
CA THR A 39 5.84 -18.03 7.55
C THR A 39 5.93 -16.82 6.61
N ILE A 40 7.11 -16.52 6.06
CA ILE A 40 7.28 -15.43 5.07
C ILE A 40 6.45 -15.73 3.81
N LEU A 41 6.52 -16.95 3.27
CA LEU A 41 5.74 -17.38 2.11
C LEU A 41 4.24 -17.27 2.36
N ASN A 42 3.75 -17.74 3.51
CA ASN A 42 2.33 -17.63 3.87
C ASN A 42 1.88 -16.16 4.00
N LYS A 43 2.71 -15.29 4.58
CA LYS A 43 2.42 -13.85 4.72
C LYS A 43 2.30 -13.11 3.38
N THR A 44 2.83 -13.67 2.28
CA THR A 44 2.61 -13.09 0.94
C THR A 44 1.14 -13.17 0.51
N GLY A 45 0.39 -14.13 1.04
CA GLY A 45 -0.98 -14.41 0.61
C GLY A 45 -1.10 -14.94 -0.83
N LEU A 46 0.01 -15.40 -1.44
CA LEU A 46 0.02 -16.00 -2.78
C LEU A 46 -0.37 -17.47 -2.79
N PHE A 47 -0.33 -18.14 -1.64
CA PHE A 47 -0.50 -19.58 -1.51
C PHE A 47 -1.62 -19.88 -0.51
N LYS A 48 -2.47 -20.87 -0.83
CA LYS A 48 -3.45 -21.43 0.12
C LYS A 48 -2.75 -22.31 1.15
N SER A 49 -1.73 -23.04 0.71
CA SER A 49 -0.95 -23.93 1.56
C SER A 49 0.52 -23.92 1.15
N VAL A 50 1.40 -24.00 2.16
CA VAL A 50 2.85 -24.14 2.01
C VAL A 50 3.29 -25.26 2.92
N ASN A 51 3.49 -26.45 2.37
CA ASN A 51 3.92 -27.64 3.08
C ASN A 51 5.41 -27.87 2.88
N ILE A 52 6.13 -28.14 3.96
CA ILE A 52 7.57 -28.45 3.91
C ILE A 52 7.75 -29.94 4.15
N LYS A 53 8.43 -30.61 3.23
CA LYS A 53 8.92 -31.97 3.42
C LYS A 53 10.44 -31.97 3.44
N VAL A 54 11.02 -32.63 4.43
CA VAL A 54 12.47 -32.81 4.53
C VAL A 54 12.79 -34.25 4.16
N VAL A 55 13.76 -34.44 3.25
CA VAL A 55 14.19 -35.74 2.78
C VAL A 55 15.66 -35.91 3.16
N GLU A 56 15.94 -36.87 4.03
CA GLU A 56 17.31 -37.21 4.39
C GLU A 56 18.00 -37.94 3.23
N ARG A 57 19.23 -37.54 2.95
CA ARG A 57 20.15 -38.11 1.97
C ARG A 57 21.40 -38.63 2.70
N PRO A 58 22.20 -39.51 2.07
CA PRO A 58 23.50 -39.91 2.63
C PRO A 58 24.35 -38.70 3.03
N GLU A 59 25.29 -38.92 3.95
CA GLU A 59 26.18 -37.87 4.49
C GLU A 59 25.45 -36.80 5.32
N HIS A 60 24.30 -37.15 5.92
CA HIS A 60 23.50 -36.25 6.77
C HIS A 60 23.03 -34.98 6.05
N VAL A 61 22.83 -35.07 4.74
CA VAL A 61 22.32 -33.98 3.91
C VAL A 61 20.79 -34.01 3.94
N MET A 62 20.17 -32.89 4.30
CA MET A 62 18.71 -32.74 4.37
C MET A 62 18.21 -31.92 3.18
N ASP A 63 17.65 -32.59 2.16
CA ASP A 63 16.97 -31.92 1.04
C ASP A 63 15.62 -31.38 1.52
N VAL A 64 15.21 -30.22 1.01
CA VAL A 64 13.98 -29.52 1.41
C VAL A 64 13.06 -29.39 0.21
N VAL A 65 11.82 -29.85 0.35
CA VAL A 65 10.80 -29.75 -0.68
C VAL A 65 9.67 -28.87 -0.16
N PHE A 66 9.47 -27.72 -0.83
CA PHE A 66 8.29 -26.87 -0.64
C PHE A 66 7.21 -27.33 -1.61
N GLU A 67 6.15 -27.93 -1.07
CA GLU A 67 4.93 -28.26 -1.81
C GLU A 67 3.92 -27.15 -1.55
N ILE A 68 3.59 -26.39 -2.59
CA ILE A 68 2.68 -25.25 -2.50
C ILE A 68 1.41 -25.47 -3.31
N GLU A 69 0.34 -24.82 -2.88
CA GLU A 69 -0.88 -24.65 -3.66
C GLU A 69 -1.13 -23.14 -3.85
N GLU A 70 -1.10 -22.67 -5.09
CA GLU A 70 -1.35 -21.24 -5.37
C GLU A 70 -2.79 -20.83 -5.02
N ALA A 71 -2.93 -19.64 -4.44
CA ALA A 71 -4.21 -19.05 -4.11
C ALA A 71 -4.85 -18.36 -5.32
N ASN A 72 -6.15 -18.09 -5.21
CA ASN A 72 -6.83 -17.27 -6.20
C ASN A 72 -6.20 -15.87 -6.22
N ARG A 73 -5.82 -15.42 -7.41
CA ARG A 73 -5.19 -14.12 -7.64
C ARG A 73 -6.18 -12.96 -7.60
N TRP A 74 -7.46 -13.25 -7.84
CA TRP A 74 -8.51 -12.25 -7.80
C TRP A 74 -9.05 -12.08 -6.40
N VAL A 75 -9.15 -10.83 -5.97
CA VAL A 75 -9.76 -10.42 -4.71
C VAL A 75 -10.83 -9.39 -5.05
N LEU A 76 -12.07 -9.64 -4.62
CA LEU A 76 -13.16 -8.68 -4.73
C LEU A 76 -13.62 -8.33 -3.32
N GLU A 77 -13.56 -7.07 -2.98
CA GLU A 77 -14.04 -6.50 -1.73
C GLU A 77 -15.10 -5.46 -2.05
N ALA A 78 -16.20 -5.45 -1.31
CA ALA A 78 -17.21 -4.41 -1.40
C ALA A 78 -17.71 -4.07 0.00
N GLY A 79 -18.04 -2.82 0.22
CA GLY A 79 -18.54 -2.33 1.49
C GLY A 79 -19.59 -1.25 1.31
N PHE A 80 -20.52 -1.18 2.25
CA PHE A 80 -21.54 -0.15 2.33
C PHE A 80 -21.74 0.25 3.80
N GLY A 81 -22.11 1.50 4.04
CA GLY A 81 -22.37 2.01 5.37
C GLY A 81 -23.04 3.37 5.34
N TYR A 82 -23.28 3.90 6.53
CA TYR A 82 -23.87 5.22 6.73
C TYR A 82 -23.07 5.95 7.81
N ALA A 83 -22.92 7.26 7.65
CA ALA A 83 -22.36 8.14 8.67
C ALA A 83 -23.12 9.47 8.62
N GLU A 84 -23.48 10.00 9.79
CA GLU A 84 -24.36 11.17 9.92
C GLU A 84 -23.94 12.36 9.05
N TYR A 85 -22.64 12.65 8.98
CA TYR A 85 -22.12 13.81 8.25
C TYR A 85 -21.97 13.61 6.73
N VAL A 86 -21.69 12.39 6.27
CA VAL A 86 -21.40 12.10 4.84
C VAL A 86 -22.49 11.25 4.17
N GLY A 87 -23.54 10.95 4.92
CA GLY A 87 -24.65 10.10 4.54
C GLY A 87 -24.25 8.68 4.18
N PHE A 88 -24.90 8.13 3.15
CA PHE A 88 -24.58 6.80 2.65
C PHE A 88 -23.22 6.79 1.98
N ARG A 89 -22.44 5.74 2.26
CA ARG A 89 -21.11 5.54 1.68
C ARG A 89 -20.89 4.09 1.29
N GLY A 90 -20.07 3.86 0.28
CA GLY A 90 -19.70 2.52 -0.13
C GLY A 90 -18.46 2.50 -1.00
N PHE A 91 -17.96 1.29 -1.23
CA PHE A 91 -16.84 1.05 -2.13
C PHE A 91 -16.94 -0.33 -2.79
N VAL A 92 -16.27 -0.44 -3.93
CA VAL A 92 -15.94 -1.70 -4.60
C VAL A 92 -14.45 -1.65 -4.91
N ASP A 93 -13.74 -2.71 -4.53
CA ASP A 93 -12.31 -2.88 -4.75
C ASP A 93 -12.04 -4.23 -5.40
N LEU A 94 -11.41 -4.18 -6.57
CA LEU A 94 -10.96 -5.33 -7.33
C LEU A 94 -9.44 -5.39 -7.31
N GLY A 95 -8.90 -6.37 -6.59
CA GLY A 95 -7.48 -6.67 -6.50
C GLY A 95 -7.08 -7.83 -7.41
N PHE A 96 -5.94 -7.68 -8.08
CA PHE A 96 -5.27 -8.74 -8.80
C PHE A 96 -3.84 -8.91 -8.25
N LYS A 97 -3.62 -10.05 -7.58
CA LYS A 97 -2.35 -10.42 -6.94
C LYS A 97 -1.48 -11.24 -7.88
N ASN A 98 -0.19 -11.27 -7.57
CA ASN A 98 0.82 -12.05 -8.28
C ASN A 98 0.91 -11.71 -9.77
N ILE A 99 0.80 -10.43 -10.12
CA ILE A 99 0.94 -10.01 -11.51
C ILE A 99 2.34 -10.39 -12.01
N PHE A 100 2.41 -10.96 -13.22
CA PHE A 100 3.64 -11.49 -13.80
C PHE A 100 4.37 -12.54 -12.92
N GLY A 101 3.67 -13.18 -11.97
CA GLY A 101 4.24 -14.20 -11.08
C GLY A 101 5.22 -13.65 -10.04
N GLY A 102 5.27 -12.34 -9.82
CA GLY A 102 6.32 -11.67 -9.04
C GLY A 102 5.92 -11.16 -7.66
N ASN A 103 4.83 -11.64 -7.05
CA ASN A 103 4.27 -11.07 -5.81
C ASN A 103 3.82 -9.59 -5.92
N ARG A 104 3.67 -9.09 -7.15
CA ARG A 104 3.20 -7.73 -7.43
C ARG A 104 1.68 -7.70 -7.44
N GLN A 105 1.09 -6.58 -7.07
CA GLN A 105 -0.34 -6.43 -6.89
C GLN A 105 -0.84 -5.18 -7.60
N VAL A 106 -1.99 -5.28 -8.26
CA VAL A 106 -2.74 -4.13 -8.78
C VAL A 106 -4.11 -4.12 -8.11
N ARG A 107 -4.60 -2.95 -7.71
CA ARG A 107 -5.99 -2.81 -7.25
C ARG A 107 -6.67 -1.66 -7.98
N LEU A 108 -7.92 -1.89 -8.36
CA LEU A 108 -8.86 -0.89 -8.85
C LEU A 108 -9.90 -0.66 -7.75
N ARG A 109 -10.07 0.57 -7.31
CA ARG A 109 -11.04 0.91 -6.26
C ARG A 109 -11.90 2.08 -6.68
N ALA A 110 -13.20 1.91 -6.56
CA ALA A 110 -14.19 2.97 -6.67
C ALA A 110 -14.89 3.09 -5.32
N GLU A 111 -14.91 4.29 -4.75
CA GLU A 111 -15.62 4.58 -3.52
C GLU A 111 -16.38 5.89 -3.64
N GLY A 112 -17.50 5.99 -2.92
CA GLY A 112 -18.36 7.15 -3.00
C GLY A 112 -19.16 7.34 -1.73
N ASN A 113 -19.48 8.60 -1.46
CA ASN A 113 -20.46 9.04 -0.49
C ASN A 113 -21.22 10.25 -1.06
N GLU A 114 -22.07 10.88 -0.26
CA GLU A 114 -22.89 12.02 -0.73
C GLU A 114 -22.05 13.26 -1.08
N LEU A 115 -20.85 13.39 -0.50
CA LEU A 115 -19.96 14.54 -0.70
C LEU A 115 -18.81 14.27 -1.68
N SER A 116 -18.41 13.01 -1.89
CA SER A 116 -17.20 12.70 -2.65
C SER A 116 -17.26 11.38 -3.39
N GLN A 117 -16.59 11.32 -4.53
CA GLN A 117 -16.39 10.12 -5.33
C GLN A 117 -14.90 9.98 -5.63
N ILE A 118 -14.33 8.81 -5.38
CA ILE A 118 -12.91 8.52 -5.57
C ILE A 118 -12.75 7.26 -6.39
N TYR A 119 -12.02 7.39 -7.49
CA TYR A 119 -11.63 6.28 -8.36
C TYR A 119 -10.12 6.18 -8.35
N SER A 120 -9.57 5.00 -8.05
CA SER A 120 -8.13 4.83 -7.93
C SER A 120 -7.63 3.52 -8.49
N ILE A 121 -6.39 3.57 -8.97
CA ILE A 121 -5.59 2.45 -9.42
C ILE A 121 -4.31 2.45 -8.60
N SER A 122 -4.01 1.34 -7.93
CA SER A 122 -2.78 1.19 -7.17
C SER A 122 -1.96 0.02 -7.66
N TYR A 123 -0.63 0.17 -7.63
CA TYR A 123 0.35 -0.86 -7.86
C TYR A 123 1.25 -1.00 -6.63
N LEU A 124 1.54 -2.24 -6.25
CA LEU A 124 2.43 -2.58 -5.15
C LEU A 124 3.43 -3.65 -5.61
N GLU A 125 4.71 -3.36 -5.41
CA GLU A 125 5.80 -4.32 -5.50
C GLU A 125 6.45 -4.48 -4.11
N PRO A 126 6.08 -5.53 -3.34
CA PRO A 126 6.54 -5.70 -1.95
C PRO A 126 8.05 -5.89 -1.81
N TRP A 127 8.68 -6.44 -2.85
CA TRP A 127 10.11 -6.78 -2.87
C TRP A 127 10.82 -6.04 -4.00
N PHE A 128 10.66 -4.72 -4.03
CA PHE A 128 11.32 -3.87 -5.02
C PHE A 128 12.84 -3.89 -4.81
N LEU A 129 13.27 -3.75 -3.55
CA LEU A 129 14.64 -3.97 -3.08
C LEU A 129 14.57 -4.75 -1.74
N PRO A 130 15.70 -5.27 -1.21
CA PRO A 130 15.70 -5.93 0.08
C PRO A 130 15.05 -5.04 1.15
N GLU A 131 13.99 -5.54 1.77
CA GLU A 131 13.22 -4.84 2.82
C GLU A 131 12.60 -3.50 2.38
N ILE A 132 12.50 -3.22 1.08
CA ILE A 132 11.89 -1.99 0.56
C ILE A 132 10.79 -2.37 -0.43
N SER A 133 9.60 -1.83 -0.17
CA SER A 133 8.46 -1.95 -1.09
C SER A 133 8.34 -0.68 -1.94
N PHE A 134 7.89 -0.85 -3.18
CA PHE A 134 7.53 0.25 -4.07
C PHE A 134 6.02 0.30 -4.25
N LYS A 135 5.44 1.51 -4.20
CA LYS A 135 4.01 1.74 -4.38
C LYS A 135 3.76 2.89 -5.32
N THR A 136 2.75 2.71 -6.16
CA THR A 136 2.18 3.77 -7.01
C THR A 136 0.67 3.80 -6.81
N LEU A 137 0.10 5.00 -6.75
CA LEU A 137 -1.32 5.26 -6.70
C LEU A 137 -1.65 6.35 -7.71
N VAL A 138 -2.63 6.11 -8.57
CA VAL A 138 -3.25 7.15 -9.39
C VAL A 138 -4.71 7.24 -8.99
N SER A 139 -5.23 8.44 -8.78
CA SER A 139 -6.62 8.63 -8.40
C SER A 139 -7.25 9.85 -9.06
N TYR A 140 -8.54 9.75 -9.30
CA TYR A 140 -9.43 10.86 -9.58
C TYR A 140 -10.38 11.01 -8.38
N THR A 141 -10.57 12.25 -7.94
CA THR A 141 -11.48 12.60 -6.86
C THR A 141 -12.38 13.73 -7.33
N HIS A 142 -13.69 13.50 -7.25
CA HIS A 142 -14.69 14.55 -7.28
C HIS A 142 -15.13 14.84 -5.84
N LEU A 143 -15.19 16.12 -5.47
CA LEU A 143 -15.61 16.57 -4.14
C LEU A 143 -16.60 17.72 -4.29
N ASN A 144 -17.73 17.57 -3.61
CA ASN A 144 -18.66 18.63 -3.29
C ASN A 144 -18.42 19.02 -1.82
N ASP A 145 -17.70 20.11 -1.60
CA ASP A 145 -17.44 20.60 -0.26
C ASP A 145 -18.66 21.41 0.20
N GLU A 146 -19.27 20.99 1.29
CA GLU A 146 -20.48 21.61 1.82
C GLU A 146 -20.25 22.19 3.21
N ASN A 147 -20.90 23.31 3.49
CA ASN A 147 -20.90 23.88 4.83
C ASN A 147 -21.74 23.03 5.78
N ILE A 148 -21.13 22.57 6.87
CA ILE A 148 -21.71 21.64 7.86
C ILE A 148 -23.05 22.14 8.43
N ASP A 149 -23.16 23.44 8.69
CA ASP A 149 -24.33 24.02 9.37
C ASP A 149 -25.49 24.31 8.42
N THR A 150 -25.17 24.59 7.15
CA THR A 150 -26.16 25.10 6.17
C THR A 150 -26.46 24.13 5.03
N GLY A 151 -25.65 23.09 4.85
CA GLY A 151 -25.76 22.13 3.73
C GLY A 151 -25.55 22.77 2.36
N LYS A 152 -24.94 23.96 2.31
CA LYS A 152 -24.70 24.67 1.05
C LYS A 152 -23.31 24.33 0.52
N THR A 153 -23.24 23.97 -0.76
CA THR A 153 -21.99 23.80 -1.51
C THR A 153 -21.14 25.06 -1.44
N LEU A 154 -19.96 24.95 -0.83
CA LEU A 154 -18.94 26.00 -0.74
C LEU A 154 -18.14 26.08 -2.04
N TYR A 155 -17.69 24.92 -2.53
CA TYR A 155 -16.99 24.78 -3.80
C TYR A 155 -17.09 23.34 -4.30
N LEU A 156 -16.88 23.17 -5.60
CA LEU A 156 -16.64 21.88 -6.23
C LEU A 156 -15.16 21.74 -6.56
N MET A 157 -14.64 20.52 -6.42
CA MET A 157 -13.24 20.22 -6.70
C MET A 157 -13.10 18.91 -7.47
N ASP A 158 -12.40 18.98 -8.59
CA ASP A 158 -11.91 17.84 -9.32
C ASP A 158 -10.39 17.72 -9.15
N LYS A 159 -9.93 16.55 -8.71
CA LYS A 159 -8.52 16.33 -8.38
C LYS A 159 -8.00 15.04 -9.01
N TYR A 160 -6.97 15.18 -9.83
CA TYR A 160 -6.18 14.07 -10.36
C TYR A 160 -4.88 13.98 -9.59
N THR A 161 -4.56 12.83 -8.99
CA THR A 161 -3.34 12.63 -8.21
C THR A 161 -2.58 11.43 -8.74
N ALA A 162 -1.27 11.55 -8.86
CA ALA A 162 -0.35 10.45 -9.10
C ALA A 162 0.76 10.49 -8.04
N THR A 163 0.83 9.45 -7.23
CA THR A 163 1.80 9.33 -6.15
C THR A 163 2.62 8.06 -6.34
N SER A 164 3.94 8.16 -6.29
CA SER A 164 4.85 7.00 -6.40
C SER A 164 6.00 7.12 -5.41
N GLY A 165 6.41 6.01 -4.83
CA GLY A 165 7.43 6.04 -3.80
C GLY A 165 7.73 4.69 -3.17
N VAL A 166 8.54 4.76 -2.12
CA VAL A 166 9.06 3.58 -1.43
C VAL A 166 8.73 3.60 0.06
N GLU A 167 8.57 2.42 0.63
CA GLU A 167 8.43 2.23 2.07
C GLU A 167 9.49 1.25 2.57
N HIS A 168 10.18 1.62 3.64
CA HIS A 168 11.19 0.80 4.31
C HIS A 168 10.83 0.61 5.80
N PRO A 169 10.39 -0.59 6.21
CA PRO A 169 10.25 -0.96 7.62
C PRO A 169 11.62 -1.14 8.29
N ILE A 170 12.18 -0.05 8.83
CA ILE A 170 13.46 -0.02 9.56
C ILE A 170 13.48 -1.01 10.73
N SER A 171 12.34 -1.22 11.39
CA SER A 171 12.19 -2.20 12.46
C SER A 171 10.75 -2.71 12.52
N LYS A 172 10.46 -3.59 13.50
CA LYS A 172 9.10 -4.06 13.75
C LYS A 172 8.13 -2.92 14.09
N THR A 173 8.63 -1.79 14.58
CA THR A 173 7.82 -0.66 15.05
C THR A 173 8.03 0.61 14.24
N LEU A 174 9.11 0.74 13.47
CA LEU A 174 9.45 1.97 12.74
C LEU A 174 9.44 1.72 11.24
N LYS A 175 8.68 2.54 10.51
CA LYS A 175 8.62 2.55 9.05
C LYS A 175 8.87 3.96 8.53
N VAL A 176 9.72 4.08 7.52
CA VAL A 176 9.97 5.33 6.82
C VAL A 176 9.39 5.21 5.41
N THR A 177 8.77 6.27 4.91
CA THR A 177 8.30 6.33 3.53
C THR A 177 8.82 7.58 2.84
N PHE A 178 8.98 7.48 1.53
CA PHE A 178 9.33 8.61 0.69
C PHE A 178 8.53 8.53 -0.59
N TYR A 179 7.65 9.49 -0.79
CA TYR A 179 6.80 9.59 -1.97
C TYR A 179 7.06 10.87 -2.75
N TYR A 180 6.84 10.79 -4.05
CA TYR A 180 6.66 11.93 -4.92
C TYR A 180 5.19 11.94 -5.39
N GLU A 181 4.55 13.08 -5.27
CA GLU A 181 3.15 13.30 -5.64
C GLU A 181 3.05 14.44 -6.66
N ILE A 182 2.33 14.20 -7.74
CA ILE A 182 1.82 15.23 -8.64
C ILE A 182 0.30 15.25 -8.50
N ALA A 183 -0.27 16.42 -8.27
CA ALA A 183 -1.71 16.62 -8.18
C ALA A 183 -2.13 17.80 -9.05
N GLN A 184 -3.08 17.57 -9.97
CA GLN A 184 -3.81 18.63 -10.64
C GLN A 184 -5.13 18.82 -9.89
N VAL A 185 -5.36 20.02 -9.37
CA VAL A 185 -6.53 20.38 -8.59
C VAL A 185 -7.28 21.47 -9.32
N GLU A 186 -8.52 21.23 -9.68
CA GLU A 186 -9.41 22.22 -10.27
C GLU A 186 -10.53 22.53 -9.27
N THR A 187 -10.61 23.79 -8.84
CA THR A 187 -11.63 24.27 -7.91
C THR A 187 -12.55 25.25 -8.64
N TYR A 188 -13.86 24.97 -8.62
CA TYR A 188 -14.87 25.72 -9.36
C TYR A 188 -16.17 25.85 -8.57
N ASP A 189 -17.11 26.66 -9.09
CA ASP A 189 -18.38 26.98 -8.44
C ASP A 189 -18.23 27.45 -6.99
N VAL A 190 -17.17 28.24 -6.75
CA VAL A 190 -16.80 28.74 -5.44
C VAL A 190 -17.74 29.85 -5.02
N GLN A 191 -18.31 29.75 -3.82
CA GLN A 191 -19.12 30.82 -3.27
C GLN A 191 -18.31 32.12 -3.19
N PRO A 192 -18.86 33.28 -3.63
CA PRO A 192 -18.11 34.54 -3.66
C PRO A 192 -17.49 34.97 -2.33
N ALA A 193 -18.10 34.57 -1.21
CA ALA A 193 -17.60 34.86 0.13
C ALA A 193 -16.42 33.97 0.57
N ALA A 194 -16.15 32.87 -0.15
CA ALA A 194 -15.10 31.90 0.15
C ALA A 194 -13.82 32.08 -0.68
N ILE A 195 -13.81 33.02 -1.64
CA ILE A 195 -12.64 33.31 -2.47
C ILE A 195 -11.65 34.18 -1.67
N LEU A 196 -10.55 33.60 -1.19
CA LEU A 196 -9.51 34.31 -0.43
C LEU A 196 -8.31 34.69 -1.31
N SER A 197 -8.06 33.93 -2.37
CA SER A 197 -6.90 34.02 -3.25
C SER A 197 -7.22 33.51 -4.66
N LYS A 198 -6.33 33.77 -5.63
CA LYS A 198 -6.43 33.19 -6.99
C LYS A 198 -6.25 31.66 -6.99
N GLU A 199 -5.65 31.11 -5.93
CA GLU A 199 -5.44 29.67 -5.77
C GLU A 199 -6.73 28.95 -5.37
N ASP A 200 -7.74 29.70 -4.91
CA ASP A 200 -9.05 29.16 -4.54
C ASP A 200 -9.97 28.97 -5.75
N THR A 201 -9.56 29.40 -6.95
CA THR A 201 -10.36 29.29 -8.18
C THR A 201 -9.49 28.88 -9.37
N GLY A 202 -9.93 27.88 -10.12
CA GLY A 202 -9.25 27.40 -11.33
C GLY A 202 -8.37 26.19 -11.08
N THR A 203 -7.46 25.93 -12.03
CA THR A 203 -6.60 24.74 -12.06
C THR A 203 -5.23 25.05 -11.49
N LEU A 204 -4.75 24.19 -10.59
CA LEU A 204 -3.42 24.21 -9.99
C LEU A 204 -2.70 22.89 -10.15
N LEU A 205 -1.48 22.92 -10.65
CA LEU A 205 -0.57 21.77 -10.65
C LEU A 205 0.38 21.85 -9.44
N ILE A 206 0.27 20.88 -8.54
CA ILE A 206 1.05 20.79 -7.31
C ILE A 206 1.94 19.55 -7.38
N SER A 207 3.25 19.77 -7.34
CA SER A 207 4.25 18.70 -7.33
C SER A 207 5.03 18.75 -6.02
N SER A 208 5.14 17.61 -5.34
CA SER A 208 5.67 17.57 -3.97
C SER A 208 6.38 16.28 -3.60
N VAL A 209 7.32 16.39 -2.67
CA VAL A 209 7.92 15.23 -1.99
C VAL A 209 7.30 15.06 -0.62
N LEU A 210 7.10 13.81 -0.22
CA LEU A 210 6.43 13.39 1.01
C LEU A 210 7.27 12.38 1.80
N PRO A 211 8.34 12.80 2.49
CA PRO A 211 8.96 11.98 3.50
C PRO A 211 8.02 11.82 4.70
N SER A 212 7.90 10.58 5.20
CA SER A 212 7.11 10.26 6.38
C SER A 212 7.83 9.28 7.30
N ILE A 213 7.59 9.41 8.59
CA ILE A 213 8.01 8.47 9.62
C ILE A 213 6.75 7.99 10.34
N ILE A 214 6.60 6.66 10.44
CA ILE A 214 5.47 6.00 11.07
C ILE A 214 6.02 5.08 12.16
N TYR A 215 5.53 5.26 13.39
CA TYR A 215 5.89 4.48 14.56
C TYR A 215 4.64 3.75 15.09
N ASP A 216 4.67 2.43 15.11
CA ASP A 216 3.61 1.57 15.65
C ASP A 216 4.20 0.59 16.67
N SER A 217 3.94 0.83 17.96
CA SER A 217 4.32 -0.07 19.06
C SER A 217 3.14 -0.76 19.71
N ARG A 218 1.95 -0.70 19.09
CA ARG A 218 0.74 -1.32 19.63
C ARG A 218 0.90 -2.82 19.75
N ASP A 219 0.41 -3.37 20.85
CA ASP A 219 0.36 -4.81 21.08
C ASP A 219 -0.68 -5.50 20.17
N ASN A 220 -1.81 -4.84 19.93
CA ASN A 220 -2.83 -5.28 19.00
C ASN A 220 -3.37 -4.09 18.18
N PRO A 221 -3.28 -4.11 16.83
CA PRO A 221 -3.79 -3.02 16.00
C PRO A 221 -5.31 -2.81 16.05
N PHE A 222 -6.09 -3.83 16.43
CA PHE A 222 -7.56 -3.80 16.47
C PHE A 222 -8.14 -3.54 17.86
N ASP A 223 -7.45 -3.98 18.92
CA ASP A 223 -7.82 -3.76 20.34
C ASP A 223 -6.57 -3.41 21.17
N PRO A 224 -5.97 -2.22 20.98
CA PRO A 224 -4.70 -1.86 21.61
C PRO A 224 -4.85 -1.64 23.11
N ARG A 225 -4.02 -2.32 23.91
CA ARG A 225 -3.96 -2.15 25.38
C ARG A 225 -2.66 -1.50 25.83
N LYS A 226 -1.61 -1.57 25.02
CA LYS A 226 -0.29 -0.97 25.28
C LYS A 226 0.33 -0.47 23.97
N GLY A 227 1.23 0.50 24.09
CA GLY A 227 1.95 1.09 22.95
C GLY A 227 1.25 2.30 22.35
N THR A 228 1.80 2.81 21.25
CA THR A 228 1.30 3.99 20.53
C THR A 228 1.37 3.78 19.03
N TYR A 229 0.49 4.49 18.31
CA TYR A 229 0.56 4.65 16.87
C TYR A 229 0.71 6.13 16.58
N SER A 230 1.82 6.52 15.97
CA SER A 230 2.13 7.92 15.68
C SER A 230 2.79 8.06 14.33
N GLY A 231 2.46 9.12 13.61
CA GLY A 231 3.04 9.39 12.31
C GLY A 231 3.30 10.86 12.08
N MET A 232 4.33 11.17 11.31
CA MET A 232 4.59 12.52 10.83
C MET A 232 4.93 12.48 9.35
N THR A 233 4.27 13.32 8.56
CA THR A 233 4.50 13.48 7.13
C THR A 233 4.75 14.95 6.83
N LEU A 234 5.84 15.22 6.11
CA LEU A 234 6.10 16.55 5.55
C LEU A 234 5.71 16.51 4.07
N LYS A 235 4.88 17.43 3.61
CA LYS A 235 4.62 17.67 2.19
C LYS A 235 5.34 18.95 1.80
N PHE A 236 6.37 18.81 0.99
CA PHE A 236 7.18 19.92 0.48
C PHE A 236 6.86 20.10 -1.01
N ALA A 237 6.10 21.14 -1.33
CA ALA A 237 5.78 21.53 -2.70
C ALA A 237 6.66 22.71 -3.09
N SER A 238 7.28 22.64 -4.27
CA SER A 238 8.09 23.75 -4.76
C SER A 238 8.12 23.83 -6.29
N LYS A 239 8.32 25.04 -6.82
CA LYS A 239 8.61 25.29 -8.24
C LYS A 239 9.80 24.49 -8.76
N MET A 240 10.78 24.18 -7.90
CA MET A 240 11.90 23.28 -8.26
C MET A 240 11.44 21.85 -8.59
N LEU A 241 10.26 21.45 -8.09
CA LEU A 241 9.62 20.17 -8.37
C LEU A 241 8.57 20.27 -9.48
N LEU A 242 8.52 21.39 -10.23
CA LEU A 242 7.46 21.68 -11.23
C LEU A 242 6.08 21.87 -10.58
N SER A 243 6.03 22.43 -9.37
CA SER A 243 4.78 22.91 -8.74
C SER A 243 4.50 24.35 -9.14
N GLU A 244 3.23 24.74 -9.28
CA GLU A 244 2.83 26.13 -9.49
C GLU A 244 2.85 26.93 -8.18
N THR A 245 2.70 26.24 -7.04
CA THR A 245 2.71 26.81 -5.69
C THR A 245 3.88 26.28 -4.86
N ASP A 246 4.42 27.13 -3.99
CA ASP A 246 5.47 26.79 -3.03
C ASP A 246 4.88 26.76 -1.62
N PHE A 247 4.89 25.61 -0.96
CA PHE A 247 4.45 25.51 0.43
C PHE A 247 5.04 24.30 1.13
N VAL A 248 5.00 24.35 2.47
CA VAL A 248 5.32 23.23 3.34
C VAL A 248 4.12 22.94 4.22
N LYS A 249 3.66 21.70 4.22
CA LYS A 249 2.61 21.22 5.11
C LYS A 249 3.14 20.10 5.98
N ILE A 250 2.89 20.20 7.28
CA ILE A 250 3.20 19.15 8.25
C ILE A 250 1.88 18.53 8.70
N SER A 251 1.79 17.22 8.59
CA SER A 251 0.65 16.44 9.10
C SER A 251 1.16 15.41 10.09
N GLY A 252 0.46 15.25 11.21
CA GLY A 252 0.74 14.21 12.19
C GLY A 252 -0.53 13.64 12.80
N TYR A 253 -0.41 12.45 13.35
CA TYR A 253 -1.45 11.74 14.11
C TYR A 253 -0.81 10.89 15.21
#